data_AF-A0A535GWD1-F1
#
_entry.id   AF-A0A535GWD1-F1
#
_cell.length_a   1.000
_cell.length_b   1.000
_cell.length_c   1.000
_cell.angle_alpha   90.00
_cell.angle_beta   90.00
_cell.angle_gamma   90.00
#
_symmetry.space_group_name_H-M   'P 1'
#
loop_
_entity.id
_entity.type
_entity.pdbx_description
1 polymer ?
#
loop_
_entity_poly.entity_id
_entity_poly.type
_entity_poly.pdbx_seq_one_letter_code
_entity_poly.pdbx_strand_id
1 'polypeptide(L)'
;MTEVEQKVSRLAEAANWYLKAVDALSQDGWTKPTLCEAWNATTVVAHVATGDQLFRALILDAAGTDRAGEDLPVDFADRQRRFQALSTAEPSKLKQTAHKASEQAVAAIVEAVQKTPEMLVTVPYGTVPMPVVRGLRLNEYIIHGHDLTPAIGRSIQTPSWFIDRGLGDSINLMPRLHQRSSHKGKSASFHIHRTDGEGEWILRADGGQAVAESGHGKADIAMRGPAEGLYWVIMGRGKPEQHGVEVHGDPSLASAFKEWFPGP
;
A
#
# COMPACT_ATOMS: atom_id res chain seq x y z
N MET A 1 15.63 -5.98 -21.91
CA MET A 1 14.25 -5.83 -21.41
C MET A 1 13.93 -4.35 -21.39
N THR A 2 12.84 -3.93 -22.03
CA THR A 2 12.44 -2.51 -22.09
C THR A 2 11.98 -2.01 -20.71
N GLU A 3 12.01 -0.70 -20.47
CA GLU A 3 11.52 -0.10 -19.22
C GLU A 3 10.04 -0.43 -18.95
N VAL A 4 9.26 -0.62 -20.02
CA VAL A 4 7.84 -1.05 -19.95
C VAL A 4 7.72 -2.51 -19.50
N GLU A 5 8.54 -3.42 -20.04
CA GLU A 5 8.59 -4.82 -19.61
C GLU A 5 8.99 -4.96 -18.13
N GLN A 6 9.97 -4.16 -17.67
CA GLN A 6 10.36 -4.10 -16.25
C GLN A 6 9.24 -3.55 -15.34
N LYS A 7 8.46 -2.57 -15.81
CA LYS A 7 7.35 -1.98 -15.03
C LYS A 7 6.15 -2.92 -14.95
N VAL A 8 5.87 -3.69 -16.01
CA VAL A 8 4.81 -4.69 -16.05
C VAL A 8 5.17 -5.91 -15.19
N SER A 9 6.41 -6.38 -15.23
CA SER A 9 6.85 -7.54 -14.45
C SER A 9 6.73 -7.32 -12.93
N ARG A 10 6.93 -6.09 -12.46
CA ARG A 10 6.88 -5.74 -11.02
C ARG A 10 5.49 -5.89 -10.40
N LEU A 11 4.41 -5.66 -11.15
CA LEU A 11 3.05 -5.88 -10.62
C LEU A 11 2.81 -7.38 -10.36
N ALA A 12 3.15 -8.23 -11.33
CA ALA A 12 3.03 -9.68 -11.18
C ALA A 12 3.95 -10.21 -10.07
N GLU A 13 5.16 -9.68 -9.97
CA GLU A 13 6.09 -10.03 -8.89
C GLU A 13 5.53 -9.66 -7.50
N ALA A 14 4.96 -8.46 -7.36
CA ALA A 14 4.32 -8.03 -6.12
C ALA A 14 3.13 -8.93 -5.75
N ALA A 15 2.26 -9.25 -6.71
CA ALA A 15 1.12 -10.14 -6.49
C ALA A 15 1.58 -11.56 -6.10
N ASN A 16 2.56 -12.12 -6.80
CA ASN A 16 3.14 -13.42 -6.47
C ASN A 16 3.78 -13.43 -5.08
N TRP A 17 4.45 -12.34 -4.70
CA TRP A 17 5.03 -12.19 -3.37
C TRP A 17 3.94 -12.13 -2.28
N TYR A 18 2.87 -11.37 -2.51
CA TYR A 18 1.69 -11.33 -1.63
C TYR A 18 1.04 -12.72 -1.49
N LEU A 19 0.84 -13.44 -2.59
CA LEU A 19 0.24 -14.78 -2.56
C LEU A 19 1.14 -15.79 -1.83
N LYS A 20 2.47 -15.66 -1.90
CA LYS A 20 3.37 -16.45 -1.04
C LYS A 20 3.17 -16.16 0.45
N ALA A 21 2.86 -14.91 0.82
CA ALA A 21 2.53 -14.56 2.20
C ALA A 21 1.18 -15.17 2.63
N VAL A 22 0.15 -15.09 1.78
CA VAL A 22 -1.14 -15.76 1.99
C VAL A 22 -0.97 -17.28 2.14
N ASP A 23 -0.12 -17.88 1.30
CA ASP A 23 0.15 -19.32 1.31
C ASP A 23 0.90 -19.77 2.57
N ALA A 24 1.67 -18.88 3.18
CA ALA A 24 2.46 -19.14 4.38
C ALA A 24 1.64 -19.10 5.68
N LEU A 25 0.37 -18.65 5.64
CA LEU A 25 -0.52 -18.68 6.81
C LEU A 25 -0.81 -20.13 7.22
N SER A 26 -0.52 -20.45 8.48
CA SER A 26 -0.94 -21.70 9.11
C SER A 26 -2.45 -21.73 9.32
N GLN A 27 -2.99 -22.89 9.71
CA GLN A 27 -4.43 -23.04 9.99
C GLN A 27 -4.93 -22.04 11.04
N ASP A 28 -4.15 -21.82 12.11
CA ASP A 28 -4.42 -20.84 13.17
C ASP A 28 -3.97 -19.40 12.80
N GLY A 29 -3.17 -19.22 11.74
CA GLY A 29 -2.67 -17.92 11.30
C GLY A 29 -3.77 -16.97 10.81
N TRP A 30 -4.86 -17.51 10.26
CA TRP A 30 -5.96 -16.72 9.70
C TRP A 30 -6.65 -15.79 10.71
N THR A 31 -6.71 -16.20 11.98
CA THR A 31 -7.35 -15.42 13.06
C THR A 31 -6.36 -14.58 13.85
N LYS A 32 -5.05 -14.70 13.59
CA LYS A 32 -4.01 -13.93 14.29
C LYS A 32 -4.02 -12.45 13.87
N PRO A 33 -3.59 -11.55 14.76
CA PRO A 33 -3.46 -10.13 14.45
C PRO A 33 -2.44 -9.87 13.33
N THR A 34 -2.60 -8.72 12.67
CA THR A 34 -1.72 -8.23 11.61
C THR A 34 -1.10 -6.88 12.00
N LEU A 35 -0.29 -6.29 11.13
CA LEU A 35 0.18 -4.90 11.32
C LEU A 35 -0.90 -3.86 11.04
N CYS A 36 -2.01 -4.24 10.40
CA CYS A 36 -3.22 -3.42 10.37
C CYS A 36 -3.93 -3.51 11.73
N GLU A 37 -3.97 -2.41 12.45
CA GLU A 37 -4.65 -2.35 13.75
C GLU A 37 -6.11 -2.84 13.64
N ALA A 38 -6.54 -3.62 14.63
CA ALA A 38 -7.85 -4.28 14.69
C ALA A 38 -8.16 -5.31 13.58
N TRP A 39 -7.23 -5.58 12.66
CA TRP A 39 -7.44 -6.54 11.58
C TRP A 39 -6.64 -7.82 11.82
N ASN A 40 -7.32 -8.96 11.63
CA ASN A 40 -6.67 -10.27 11.52
C ASN A 40 -6.34 -10.60 10.05
N ALA A 41 -5.61 -11.69 9.82
CA ALA A 41 -5.19 -12.08 8.47
C ALA A 41 -6.38 -12.31 7.53
N THR A 42 -7.47 -12.93 8.01
CA THR A 42 -8.71 -13.08 7.22
C THR A 42 -9.22 -11.73 6.69
N THR A 43 -9.23 -10.71 7.55
CA THR A 43 -9.71 -9.36 7.18
C THR A 43 -8.81 -8.72 6.13
N VAL A 44 -7.48 -8.80 6.31
CA VAL A 44 -6.51 -8.26 5.34
C VAL A 44 -6.66 -8.94 3.98
N VAL A 45 -6.72 -10.28 3.94
CA VAL A 45 -6.82 -11.04 2.69
C VAL A 45 -8.15 -10.77 1.97
N ALA A 46 -9.25 -10.65 2.72
CA ALA A 46 -10.55 -10.28 2.16
C ALA A 46 -10.55 -8.86 1.56
N HIS A 47 -9.88 -7.90 2.21
CA HIS A 47 -9.75 -6.53 1.70
C HIS A 47 -9.02 -6.49 0.36
N VAL A 48 -7.88 -7.18 0.25
CA VAL A 48 -7.10 -7.24 -1.00
C VAL A 48 -7.92 -7.91 -2.10
N ALA A 49 -8.48 -9.10 -1.84
CA ALA A 49 -9.24 -9.86 -2.84
C ALA A 49 -10.46 -9.09 -3.37
N THR A 50 -11.21 -8.41 -2.50
CA THR A 50 -12.34 -7.58 -2.93
C THR A 50 -11.91 -6.26 -3.56
N GLY A 51 -10.73 -5.75 -3.21
CA GLY A 51 -10.07 -4.66 -3.93
C GLY A 51 -9.73 -5.04 -5.37
N ASP A 52 -9.17 -6.23 -5.60
CA ASP A 52 -8.84 -6.72 -6.93
C ASP A 52 -10.08 -6.92 -7.81
N GLN A 53 -11.16 -7.46 -7.23
CA GLN A 53 -12.46 -7.54 -7.90
C GLN A 53 -12.97 -6.14 -8.28
N LEU A 54 -12.92 -5.17 -7.37
CA LEU A 54 -13.35 -3.79 -7.65
C LEU A 54 -12.52 -3.18 -8.79
N PHE A 55 -11.20 -3.27 -8.72
CA PHE A 55 -10.35 -2.68 -9.74
C PHE A 55 -10.57 -3.32 -11.11
N ARG A 56 -10.84 -4.63 -11.18
CA ARG A 56 -11.23 -5.27 -12.45
C ARG A 56 -12.56 -4.72 -12.98
N ALA A 57 -13.55 -4.54 -12.11
CA ALA A 57 -14.84 -3.93 -12.48
C ALA A 57 -14.66 -2.51 -13.06
N LEU A 58 -13.89 -1.66 -12.37
CA LEU A 58 -13.63 -0.29 -12.79
C LEU A 58 -12.88 -0.20 -14.13
N ILE A 59 -11.96 -1.13 -14.39
CA ILE A 59 -11.24 -1.21 -15.67
C ILE A 59 -12.19 -1.59 -16.80
N LEU A 60 -13.07 -2.58 -16.59
CA LEU A 60 -14.07 -2.98 -17.59
C LEU A 60 -15.06 -1.85 -17.88
N ASP A 61 -15.53 -1.17 -16.84
CA ASP A 61 -16.43 -0.02 -16.96
C ASP A 61 -15.77 1.12 -17.76
N ALA A 62 -14.50 1.44 -17.47
CA ALA A 62 -13.74 2.46 -18.20
C ALA A 62 -13.47 2.09 -19.67
N ALA A 63 -13.34 0.79 -19.96
CA ALA A 63 -13.18 0.29 -21.32
C ALA A 63 -14.49 0.21 -22.12
N GLY A 64 -15.65 0.43 -21.47
CA GLY A 64 -16.96 0.23 -22.07
C GLY A 64 -17.28 -1.24 -22.36
N THR A 65 -16.60 -2.17 -21.68
CA THR A 65 -16.80 -3.61 -21.85
C THR A 65 -18.03 -4.06 -21.07
N ASP A 66 -18.98 -4.71 -21.74
CA ASP A 66 -20.09 -5.35 -21.06
C ASP A 66 -19.56 -6.48 -20.15
N ARG A 67 -19.88 -6.36 -18.86
CA ARG A 67 -19.51 -7.32 -17.82
C ARG A 67 -20.74 -8.01 -17.23
N ALA A 68 -21.86 -8.04 -17.95
CA ALA A 68 -23.01 -8.85 -17.58
C ALA A 68 -22.60 -10.32 -17.39
N GLY A 69 -22.96 -10.89 -16.23
CA GLY A 69 -22.60 -12.26 -15.86
C GLY A 69 -21.22 -12.42 -15.21
N GLU A 70 -20.41 -11.36 -15.14
CA GLU A 70 -19.20 -11.37 -14.33
C GLU A 70 -19.54 -11.26 -12.84
N ASP A 71 -18.95 -12.12 -12.01
CA ASP A 71 -19.05 -12.02 -10.55
C ASP A 71 -18.10 -10.93 -10.02
N LEU A 72 -18.50 -9.67 -10.25
CA LEU A 72 -17.75 -8.46 -9.91
C LEU A 72 -18.64 -7.45 -9.15
N PRO A 73 -18.05 -6.60 -8.29
CA PRO A 73 -18.82 -5.56 -7.62
C PRO A 73 -19.41 -4.57 -8.63
N VAL A 74 -20.68 -4.21 -8.42
CA VAL A 74 -21.35 -3.18 -9.24
C VAL A 74 -21.01 -1.76 -8.78
N ASP A 75 -20.71 -1.59 -7.50
CA ASP A 75 -20.32 -0.32 -6.87
C ASP A 75 -19.53 -0.57 -5.57
N PHE A 76 -19.22 0.52 -4.86
CA PHE A 76 -18.53 0.46 -3.56
C PHE A 76 -19.34 -0.21 -2.46
N ALA A 77 -20.67 -0.04 -2.45
CA ALA A 77 -21.54 -0.67 -1.46
C ALA A 77 -21.55 -2.20 -1.65
N ASP A 78 -21.52 -2.66 -2.90
CA ASP A 78 -21.42 -4.07 -3.24
C ASP A 78 -20.05 -4.65 -2.89
N ARG A 79 -18.96 -3.91 -3.16
CA ARG A 79 -17.63 -4.28 -2.66
C ARG A 79 -17.64 -4.45 -1.13
N GLN A 80 -18.28 -3.53 -0.40
CA GLN A 80 -18.33 -3.60 1.06
C GLN A 80 -19.10 -4.84 1.55
N ARG A 81 -20.24 -5.19 0.92
CA ARG A 81 -20.98 -6.42 1.24
C ARG A 81 -20.15 -7.67 0.95
N ARG A 82 -19.46 -7.70 -0.20
CA ARG A 82 -18.55 -8.79 -0.59
C ARG A 82 -17.40 -8.93 0.42
N PHE A 83 -16.84 -7.82 0.87
CA PHE A 83 -15.79 -7.79 1.90
C PHE A 83 -16.29 -8.39 3.21
N GLN A 84 -17.46 -7.96 3.69
CA GLN A 84 -18.07 -8.51 4.91
C GLN A 84 -18.27 -10.03 4.79
N ALA A 85 -18.88 -10.51 3.71
CA ALA A 85 -19.09 -11.93 3.49
C ALA A 85 -17.78 -12.74 3.40
N LEU A 86 -16.75 -12.16 2.75
CA LEU A 86 -15.47 -12.82 2.55
C LEU A 86 -14.61 -12.82 3.83
N SER A 87 -14.75 -11.79 4.67
CA SER A 87 -14.07 -11.66 5.97
C SER A 87 -14.52 -12.68 7.03
N THR A 88 -15.61 -13.40 6.77
CA THR A 88 -16.12 -14.49 7.62
C THR A 88 -16.12 -15.84 6.90
N ALA A 89 -15.50 -15.93 5.72
CA ALA A 89 -15.43 -17.15 4.94
C ALA A 89 -14.37 -18.12 5.50
N GLU A 90 -14.57 -19.40 5.23
CA GLU A 90 -13.56 -20.43 5.54
C GLU A 90 -12.21 -20.11 4.87
N PRO A 91 -11.08 -20.32 5.56
CA PRO A 91 -9.75 -20.00 5.05
C PRO A 91 -9.43 -20.54 3.65
N SER A 92 -9.88 -21.76 3.34
CA SER A 92 -9.67 -22.38 2.02
C SER A 92 -10.37 -21.62 0.89
N LYS A 93 -11.62 -21.20 1.12
CA LYS A 93 -12.40 -20.39 0.18
C LYS A 93 -11.78 -19.01 0.02
N LEU A 94 -11.36 -18.39 1.13
CA LEU A 94 -10.72 -17.08 1.10
C LEU A 94 -9.41 -17.12 0.32
N LYS A 95 -8.56 -18.11 0.59
CA LYS A 95 -7.31 -18.36 -0.13
C LYS A 95 -7.54 -18.53 -1.63
N GLN A 96 -8.47 -19.40 -2.02
CA GLN A 96 -8.82 -19.61 -3.44
C GLN A 96 -9.32 -18.31 -4.10
N THR A 97 -10.14 -17.54 -3.38
CA THR A 97 -10.65 -16.26 -3.87
C THR A 97 -9.53 -15.23 -4.04
N ALA A 98 -8.59 -15.16 -3.10
CA ALA A 98 -7.45 -14.24 -3.16
C ALA A 98 -6.54 -14.54 -4.37
N HIS A 99 -6.20 -15.83 -4.59
CA HIS A 99 -5.43 -16.27 -5.75
C HIS A 99 -6.12 -15.89 -7.06
N LYS A 100 -7.39 -16.32 -7.23
CA LYS A 100 -8.16 -16.05 -8.44
C LYS A 100 -8.32 -14.54 -8.71
N ALA A 101 -8.67 -13.77 -7.69
CA ALA A 101 -8.89 -12.33 -7.83
C ALA A 101 -7.60 -11.60 -8.19
N SER A 102 -6.48 -11.94 -7.53
CA SER A 102 -5.17 -11.33 -7.80
C SER A 102 -4.71 -11.63 -9.23
N GLU A 103 -4.79 -12.89 -9.66
CA GLU A 103 -4.42 -13.31 -11.03
C GLU A 103 -5.22 -12.55 -12.09
N GLN A 104 -6.55 -12.49 -11.91
CA GLN A 104 -7.45 -11.81 -12.85
C GLN A 104 -7.23 -10.29 -12.88
N ALA A 105 -6.99 -9.66 -11.73
CA ALA A 105 -6.72 -8.22 -11.66
C ALA A 105 -5.36 -7.88 -12.26
N VAL A 106 -4.31 -8.68 -11.99
CA VAL A 106 -2.99 -8.51 -12.60
C VAL A 106 -3.10 -8.62 -14.12
N ALA A 107 -3.76 -9.66 -14.64
CA ALA A 107 -3.94 -9.84 -16.08
C ALA A 107 -4.64 -8.63 -16.72
N ALA A 108 -5.77 -8.18 -16.15
CA ALA A 108 -6.52 -7.03 -16.66
C ALA A 108 -5.69 -5.73 -16.63
N ILE A 109 -4.97 -5.46 -15.54
CA ILE A 109 -4.13 -4.26 -15.42
C ILE A 109 -2.97 -4.31 -16.41
N VAL A 110 -2.29 -5.45 -16.54
CA VAL A 110 -1.17 -5.61 -17.48
C VAL A 110 -1.63 -5.39 -18.91
N GLU A 111 -2.74 -6.02 -19.30
CA GLU A 111 -3.32 -5.85 -20.63
C GLU A 111 -3.68 -4.38 -20.90
N ALA A 112 -4.39 -3.73 -19.98
CA ALA A 112 -4.80 -2.33 -20.14
C ALA A 112 -3.60 -1.37 -20.14
N VAL A 113 -2.56 -1.60 -19.34
CA VAL A 113 -1.32 -0.79 -19.40
C VAL A 113 -0.61 -0.94 -20.75
N GLN A 114 -0.65 -2.13 -21.37
CA GLN A 114 -0.01 -2.38 -22.66
C GLN A 114 -0.82 -1.83 -23.83
N LYS A 115 -2.14 -2.00 -23.82
CA LYS A 115 -3.01 -1.65 -24.94
C LYS A 115 -3.54 -0.21 -24.87
N THR A 116 -3.89 0.24 -23.67
CA THR A 116 -4.59 1.51 -23.44
C THR A 116 -4.05 2.26 -22.21
N PRO A 117 -2.75 2.62 -22.18
CA PRO A 117 -2.13 3.25 -21.01
C PRO A 117 -2.78 4.58 -20.60
N GLU A 118 -3.32 5.33 -21.55
CA GLU A 118 -4.00 6.62 -21.31
C GLU A 118 -5.47 6.46 -20.86
N MET A 119 -6.00 5.24 -20.78
CA MET A 119 -7.36 5.01 -20.31
C MET A 119 -7.51 5.51 -18.87
N LEU A 120 -8.49 6.38 -18.68
CA LEU A 120 -8.79 6.98 -17.39
C LEU A 120 -9.77 6.11 -16.61
N VAL A 121 -9.37 5.72 -15.41
CA VAL A 121 -10.18 4.90 -14.49
C VAL A 121 -10.49 5.73 -13.24
N THR A 122 -11.77 5.83 -12.89
CA THR A 122 -12.21 6.48 -11.66
C THR A 122 -12.09 5.52 -10.49
N VAL A 123 -11.10 5.75 -9.63
CA VAL A 123 -10.83 4.98 -8.40
C VAL A 123 -11.16 5.84 -7.17
N PRO A 124 -11.17 5.31 -5.93
CA PRO A 124 -11.48 6.09 -4.72
C PRO A 124 -10.68 7.39 -4.55
N TYR A 125 -9.46 7.43 -5.08
CA TYR A 125 -8.54 8.56 -4.99
C TYR A 125 -8.65 9.54 -6.15
N GLY A 126 -9.62 9.36 -7.05
CA GLY A 126 -9.86 10.20 -8.23
C GLY A 126 -9.72 9.44 -9.55
N THR A 127 -9.79 10.18 -10.65
CA THR A 127 -9.64 9.63 -12.01
C THR A 127 -8.18 9.66 -12.42
N VAL A 128 -7.63 8.50 -12.78
CA VAL A 128 -6.18 8.32 -13.03
C VAL A 128 -5.92 7.41 -14.23
N PRO A 129 -4.77 7.57 -14.93
CA PRO A 129 -4.41 6.70 -16.05
C PRO A 129 -3.93 5.32 -15.56
N MET A 130 -3.95 4.32 -16.45
CA MET A 130 -3.61 2.92 -16.12
C MET A 130 -2.24 2.71 -15.44
N PRO A 131 -1.15 3.43 -15.78
CA PRO A 131 0.11 3.32 -15.03
C PRO A 131 -0.01 3.66 -13.54
N VAL A 132 -0.93 4.57 -13.18
CA VAL A 132 -1.22 4.90 -11.78
C VAL A 132 -2.05 3.80 -11.14
N VAL A 133 -3.06 3.27 -11.83
CA VAL A 133 -3.84 2.09 -11.38
C VAL A 133 -2.92 0.92 -11.04
N ARG A 134 -1.96 0.62 -11.93
CA ARG A 134 -0.91 -0.39 -11.70
C ARG A 134 -0.12 -0.11 -10.43
N GLY A 135 0.30 1.14 -10.21
CA GLY A 135 1.02 1.55 -9.01
C GLY A 135 0.21 1.36 -7.73
N LEU A 136 -1.06 1.74 -7.74
CA LEU A 136 -1.98 1.56 -6.61
C LEU A 136 -2.13 0.07 -6.25
N ARG A 137 -2.27 -0.81 -7.24
CA ARG A 137 -2.43 -2.24 -6.99
C ARG A 137 -1.17 -2.92 -6.50
N LEU A 138 -0.04 -2.57 -7.11
CA LEU A 138 1.28 -3.03 -6.69
C LEU A 138 1.54 -2.69 -5.21
N ASN A 139 1.25 -1.46 -4.79
CA ASN A 139 1.49 -1.05 -3.41
C ASN A 139 0.67 -1.85 -2.41
N GLU A 140 -0.57 -2.19 -2.73
CA GLU A 140 -1.40 -2.96 -1.80
C GLU A 140 -1.01 -4.41 -1.68
N TYR A 141 -0.47 -5.04 -2.73
CA TYR A 141 0.13 -6.35 -2.57
C TYR A 141 1.33 -6.32 -1.62
N ILE A 142 2.22 -5.34 -1.76
CA ILE A 142 3.42 -5.27 -0.93
C ILE A 142 3.09 -4.88 0.51
N ILE A 143 2.30 -3.83 0.71
CA ILE A 143 1.94 -3.35 2.05
C ILE A 143 1.13 -4.42 2.80
N HIS A 144 0.07 -4.96 2.19
CA HIS A 144 -0.79 -5.91 2.87
C HIS A 144 -0.19 -7.32 2.97
N GLY A 145 0.73 -7.69 2.07
CA GLY A 145 1.54 -8.90 2.28
C GLY A 145 2.50 -8.75 3.46
N HIS A 146 3.08 -7.56 3.65
CA HIS A 146 3.89 -7.26 4.84
C HIS A 146 3.05 -7.24 6.11
N ASP A 147 1.81 -6.72 6.05
CA ASP A 147 0.89 -6.70 7.18
C ASP A 147 0.60 -8.09 7.75
N LEU A 148 0.70 -9.15 6.94
CA LEU A 148 0.53 -10.55 7.36
C LEU A 148 1.70 -11.10 8.20
N THR A 149 2.82 -10.40 8.33
CA THR A 149 4.04 -10.90 8.99
C THR A 149 3.79 -11.45 10.40
N PRO A 150 3.04 -10.78 11.30
CA PRO A 150 2.76 -11.31 12.64
C PRO A 150 1.91 -12.58 12.61
N ALA A 151 0.94 -12.67 11.69
CA ALA A 151 0.08 -13.83 11.53
C ALA A 151 0.83 -15.05 10.97
N ILE A 152 1.80 -14.82 10.09
CA ILE A 152 2.70 -15.85 9.53
C ILE A 152 3.73 -16.29 10.58
N GLY A 153 4.14 -15.40 11.49
CA GLY A 153 5.12 -15.67 12.55
C GLY A 153 6.58 -15.61 12.08
N ARG A 154 6.85 -15.15 10.86
CA ARG A 154 8.19 -14.88 10.32
C ARG A 154 8.12 -13.84 9.21
N SER A 155 9.21 -13.11 9.01
CA SER A 155 9.33 -12.17 7.90
C SER A 155 9.54 -12.90 6.56
N ILE A 156 8.91 -12.37 5.51
CA ILE A 156 9.22 -12.70 4.13
C ILE A 156 9.88 -11.46 3.54
N GLN A 157 11.07 -11.63 2.96
CA GLN A 157 11.84 -10.51 2.41
C GLN A 157 11.04 -9.82 1.30
N THR A 158 10.83 -8.51 1.45
CA THR A 158 10.20 -7.63 0.44
C THR A 158 11.00 -7.67 -0.87
N PRO A 159 10.37 -7.60 -2.06
CA PRO A 159 11.11 -7.53 -3.32
C PRO A 159 12.14 -6.39 -3.31
N SER A 160 13.39 -6.68 -3.69
CA SER A 160 14.52 -5.77 -3.49
C SER A 160 14.37 -4.43 -4.23
N TRP A 161 13.67 -4.42 -5.36
CA TRP A 161 13.40 -3.21 -6.13
C TRP A 161 12.36 -2.28 -5.49
N PHE A 162 11.58 -2.78 -4.52
CA PHE A 162 10.41 -2.06 -4.01
C PHE A 162 10.82 -0.89 -3.13
N ILE A 163 11.73 -1.09 -2.17
CA ILE A 163 12.05 -0.09 -1.15
C ILE A 163 12.65 1.18 -1.75
N ASP A 164 13.60 1.04 -2.68
CA ASP A 164 14.24 2.19 -3.34
C ASP A 164 13.22 3.06 -4.09
N ARG A 165 12.18 2.45 -4.64
CA ARG A 165 11.07 3.16 -5.28
C ARG A 165 10.09 3.71 -4.22
N GLY A 166 9.68 2.85 -3.31
CA GLY A 166 8.54 3.04 -2.42
C GLY A 166 8.77 4.15 -1.40
N LEU A 167 9.99 4.30 -0.87
CA LEU A 167 10.30 5.33 0.11
C LEU A 167 10.08 6.75 -0.45
N GLY A 168 10.72 7.05 -1.59
CA GLY A 168 10.56 8.36 -2.24
C GLY A 168 9.13 8.61 -2.72
N ASP A 169 8.49 7.62 -3.36
CA ASP A 169 7.10 7.71 -3.80
C ASP A 169 6.15 8.00 -2.62
N SER A 170 6.33 7.32 -1.48
CA SER A 170 5.52 7.53 -0.27
C SER A 170 5.73 8.92 0.33
N ILE A 171 6.97 9.40 0.44
CA ILE A 171 7.27 10.74 0.96
C ILE A 171 6.60 11.82 0.09
N ASN A 172 6.65 11.68 -1.23
CA ASN A 172 5.99 12.60 -2.16
C ASN A 172 4.46 12.59 -2.07
N LEU A 173 3.88 11.52 -1.53
CA LEU A 173 2.44 11.42 -1.29
C LEU A 173 2.00 12.11 0.02
N MET A 174 2.91 12.26 1.00
CA MET A 174 2.60 12.80 2.33
C MET A 174 1.88 14.17 2.30
N PRO A 175 2.27 15.16 1.47
CA PRO A 175 1.53 16.41 1.31
C PRO A 175 0.03 16.24 1.03
N ARG A 176 -0.31 15.28 0.16
CA ARG A 176 -1.72 14.98 -0.18
C ARG A 176 -2.43 14.26 0.96
N LEU A 177 -1.74 13.41 1.70
CA LEU A 177 -2.28 12.71 2.87
C LEU A 177 -2.57 13.68 4.02
N HIS A 178 -1.72 14.70 4.21
CA HIS A 178 -1.90 15.72 5.24
C HIS A 178 -3.26 16.43 5.15
N GLN A 179 -3.85 16.52 3.97
CA GLN A 179 -5.18 17.13 3.80
C GLN A 179 -6.29 16.43 4.59
N ARG A 180 -6.07 15.17 5.00
CA ARG A 180 -6.97 14.34 5.82
C ARG A 180 -6.53 14.23 7.29
N SER A 181 -5.47 14.95 7.68
CA SER A 181 -4.87 14.87 9.01
C SER A 181 -5.74 15.52 10.10
N SER A 182 -5.76 14.91 11.28
CA SER A 182 -6.29 15.52 12.52
C SER A 182 -5.47 16.74 12.98
N HIS A 183 -4.26 16.90 12.44
CA HIS A 183 -3.33 18.00 12.70
C HIS A 183 -3.37 19.08 11.62
N LYS A 184 -4.30 19.02 10.67
CA LYS A 184 -4.43 20.04 9.63
C LYS A 184 -4.61 21.43 10.26
N GLY A 185 -3.77 22.38 9.84
CA GLY A 185 -3.74 23.76 10.36
C GLY A 185 -2.70 23.98 11.47
N LYS A 186 -2.07 22.91 11.98
CA LYS A 186 -0.93 22.98 12.90
C LYS A 186 0.39 22.96 12.13
N SER A 187 1.48 23.22 12.85
CA SER A 187 2.84 23.21 12.30
C SER A 187 3.70 22.10 12.89
N ALA A 188 4.41 21.37 12.04
CA ALA A 188 5.47 20.44 12.42
C ALA A 188 6.36 20.13 11.21
N SER A 189 7.60 19.78 11.48
CA SER A 189 8.56 19.37 10.46
C SER A 189 9.28 18.07 10.82
N PHE A 190 9.48 17.24 9.80
CA PHE A 190 10.04 15.89 9.92
C PHE A 190 11.18 15.74 8.93
N HIS A 191 12.38 15.47 9.43
CA HIS A 191 13.53 15.13 8.62
C HIS A 191 13.63 13.62 8.47
N ILE A 192 13.64 13.12 7.24
CA ILE A 192 13.77 11.69 6.91
C ILE A 192 15.13 11.48 6.25
N HIS A 193 16.02 10.69 6.86
CA HIS A 193 17.39 10.50 6.40
C HIS A 193 17.72 9.00 6.24
N ARG A 194 17.85 8.56 4.99
CA ARG A 194 18.31 7.21 4.62
C ARG A 194 19.80 7.02 4.89
N THR A 195 20.19 5.98 5.61
CA THR A 195 21.60 5.74 5.99
C THR A 195 22.35 4.74 5.13
N ASP A 196 21.65 3.98 4.30
CA ASP A 196 22.19 2.89 3.46
C ASP A 196 22.17 3.25 1.96
N GLY A 197 22.20 4.55 1.64
CA GLY A 197 22.22 5.07 0.28
C GLY A 197 21.76 6.53 0.22
N GLU A 198 21.55 7.03 -0.99
CA GLU A 198 21.01 8.38 -1.21
C GLU A 198 19.52 8.45 -0.83
N GLY A 199 19.12 9.55 -0.18
CA GLY A 199 17.73 9.80 0.18
C GLY A 199 17.60 10.62 1.45
N GLU A 200 17.34 11.91 1.29
CA GLU A 200 17.14 12.83 2.41
C GLU A 200 16.00 13.79 2.07
N TRP A 201 15.05 13.94 2.99
CA TRP A 201 13.85 14.74 2.76
C TRP A 201 13.42 15.50 4.00
N ILE A 202 12.87 16.69 3.80
CA ILE A 202 12.17 17.46 4.82
C ILE A 202 10.68 17.51 4.48
N LEU A 203 9.85 16.97 5.36
CA LEU A 203 8.41 17.16 5.35
C LEU A 203 8.09 18.35 6.26
N ARG A 204 7.32 19.32 5.78
CA ARG A 204 6.82 20.44 6.60
C ARG A 204 5.32 20.55 6.45
N ALA A 205 4.60 20.49 7.55
CA ALA A 205 3.21 20.89 7.64
C ALA A 205 3.16 22.29 8.27
N ASP A 206 2.44 23.22 7.66
CA ASP A 206 2.21 24.58 8.15
C ASP A 206 0.96 25.18 7.49
N GLY A 207 0.18 25.96 8.24
CA GLY A 207 -0.98 26.69 7.71
C GLY A 207 -2.03 25.82 7.01
N GLY A 208 -2.12 24.53 7.35
CA GLY A 208 -3.03 23.56 6.72
C GLY A 208 -2.56 23.00 5.37
N GLN A 209 -1.34 23.34 4.97
CA GLN A 209 -0.63 22.75 3.84
C GLN A 209 0.52 21.89 4.33
N ALA A 210 1.01 21.02 3.46
CA ALA A 210 2.25 20.34 3.69
C ALA A 210 3.08 20.28 2.40
N VAL A 211 4.39 20.25 2.55
CA VAL A 211 5.36 20.13 1.47
C VAL A 211 6.38 19.04 1.80
N ALA A 212 6.92 18.41 0.76
CA ALA A 212 8.02 17.46 0.85
C ALA A 212 9.13 17.98 -0.05
N GLU A 213 10.30 18.24 0.52
CA GLU A 213 11.47 18.76 -0.22
C GLU A 213 12.63 17.78 -0.05
N SER A 214 13.35 17.50 -1.13
CA SER A 214 14.60 16.75 -1.04
C SER A 214 15.71 17.64 -0.48
N GLY A 215 16.51 17.09 0.43
CA GLY A 215 17.71 17.72 0.97
C GLY A 215 17.83 17.64 2.49
N HIS A 216 19.00 18.07 2.95
CA HIS A 216 19.35 18.16 4.37
C HIS A 216 18.82 19.44 5.00
N GLY A 217 18.27 19.34 6.21
CA GLY A 217 17.84 20.51 6.94
C GLY A 217 17.46 20.21 8.39
N LYS A 218 17.34 21.29 9.18
CA LYS A 218 16.76 21.19 10.52
C LYS A 218 15.24 21.02 10.42
N ALA A 219 14.73 20.17 11.28
CA ALA A 219 13.32 19.91 11.50
C ALA A 219 13.09 19.67 13.00
N ASP A 220 11.82 19.64 13.42
CA ASP A 220 11.45 19.42 14.83
C ASP A 220 11.84 18.01 15.30
N ILE A 221 11.75 17.04 14.38
CA ILE A 221 12.32 15.71 14.56
C ILE A 221 13.12 15.25 13.33
N ALA A 222 14.04 14.32 13.56
CA ALA A 222 14.69 13.55 12.51
C ALA A 222 14.49 12.04 12.75
N MET A 223 14.08 11.32 11.71
CA MET A 223 14.07 9.86 11.64
C MET A 223 15.16 9.41 10.68
N ARG A 224 16.11 8.64 11.19
CA ARG A 224 17.31 8.23 10.46
C ARG A 224 17.50 6.72 10.51
N GLY A 225 17.64 6.06 9.37
CA GLY A 225 17.81 4.60 9.34
C GLY A 225 17.91 4.03 7.92
N PRO A 226 17.94 2.70 7.78
CA PRO A 226 17.93 2.04 6.47
C PRO A 226 16.62 2.33 5.73
N ALA A 227 16.65 2.33 4.40
CA ALA A 227 15.48 2.70 3.58
C ALA A 227 14.24 1.84 3.89
N GLU A 228 14.43 0.53 4.12
CA GLU A 228 13.32 -0.37 4.45
C GLU A 228 12.70 -0.03 5.79
N GLY A 229 13.54 0.24 6.80
CA GLY A 229 13.08 0.61 8.12
C GLY A 229 12.32 1.93 8.11
N LEU A 230 12.84 2.95 7.42
CA LEU A 230 12.16 4.22 7.23
C LEU A 230 10.81 4.04 6.53
N TYR A 231 10.76 3.23 5.46
CA TYR A 231 9.53 2.97 4.73
C TYR A 231 8.46 2.38 5.66
N TRP A 232 8.75 1.31 6.40
CA TRP A 232 7.75 0.69 7.27
C TRP A 232 7.31 1.60 8.41
N VAL A 233 8.23 2.40 8.98
CA VAL A 233 7.90 3.40 10.00
C VAL A 233 6.96 4.48 9.47
N ILE A 234 7.26 5.11 8.33
CA ILE A 234 6.39 6.16 7.76
C ILE A 234 5.05 5.60 7.26
N MET A 235 5.01 4.32 6.91
CA MET A 235 3.77 3.62 6.59
C MET A 235 2.99 3.23 7.85
N GLY A 236 3.55 3.31 9.05
CA GLY A 236 2.88 2.98 10.31
C GLY A 236 2.91 1.48 10.66
N ARG A 237 3.85 0.72 10.08
CA ARG A 237 4.01 -0.73 10.27
C ARG A 237 5.07 -1.07 11.31
N GLY A 238 5.01 -0.41 12.46
CA GLY A 238 5.91 -0.66 13.60
C GLY A 238 6.62 0.59 14.08
N LYS A 239 7.33 0.44 15.21
CA LYS A 239 8.04 1.53 15.87
C LYS A 239 9.45 1.72 15.30
N PRO A 240 10.01 2.93 15.35
CA PRO A 240 11.36 3.22 14.86
C PRO A 240 12.43 2.22 15.32
N GLU A 241 12.47 1.90 16.62
CA GLU A 241 13.46 1.00 17.22
C GLU A 241 13.37 -0.45 16.71
N GLN A 242 12.20 -0.87 16.24
CA GLN A 242 11.99 -2.21 15.67
C GLN A 242 12.54 -2.33 14.24
N HIS A 243 12.79 -1.18 13.61
CA HIS A 243 13.13 -1.04 12.19
C HIS A 243 14.52 -0.44 11.97
N GLY A 244 15.34 -0.33 13.03
CA GLY A 244 16.67 0.28 12.95
C GLY A 244 16.62 1.77 12.63
N VAL A 245 15.53 2.45 12.99
CA VAL A 245 15.34 3.89 12.80
C VAL A 245 15.59 4.62 14.11
N GLU A 246 16.60 5.49 14.10
CA GLU A 246 16.94 6.43 15.16
C GLU A 246 16.01 7.64 15.08
N VAL A 247 15.53 8.12 16.23
CA VAL A 247 14.72 9.33 16.35
C VAL A 247 15.50 10.37 17.13
N HIS A 248 15.65 11.56 16.56
CA HIS A 248 16.19 12.75 17.23
C HIS A 248 15.10 13.82 17.33
N GLY A 249 14.98 14.49 18.48
CA GLY A 249 13.92 15.47 18.75
C GLY A 249 12.85 14.92 19.70
N ASP A 250 11.61 15.41 19.59
CA ASP A 250 10.47 14.95 20.41
C ASP A 250 9.94 13.56 19.98
N PRO A 251 10.08 12.51 20.81
CA PRO A 251 9.58 11.17 20.50
C PRO A 251 8.05 11.09 20.34
N SER A 252 7.32 12.02 20.97
CA SER A 252 5.86 12.09 20.86
C SER A 252 5.44 12.49 19.44
N LEU A 253 6.17 13.44 18.84
CA LEU A 253 5.93 13.88 17.48
C LEU A 253 6.27 12.78 16.46
N ALA A 254 7.33 12.01 16.70
CA ALA A 254 7.66 10.84 15.88
C ALA A 254 6.55 9.78 15.92
N SER A 255 6.03 9.49 17.11
CA SER A 255 4.95 8.51 17.29
C SER A 255 3.64 8.96 16.63
N ALA A 256 3.40 10.27 16.58
CA ALA A 256 2.23 10.87 15.93
C ALA A 256 2.37 11.00 14.39
N PHE A 257 3.44 10.53 13.76
CA PHE A 257 3.69 10.75 12.31
C PHE A 257 2.49 10.40 11.42
N LYS A 258 1.81 9.27 11.70
CA LYS A 258 0.62 8.84 10.95
C LYS A 258 -0.62 9.70 11.19
N GLU A 259 -0.69 10.41 12.32
CA GLU A 259 -1.74 11.40 12.57
C GLU A 259 -1.52 12.66 11.72
N TRP A 260 -0.26 13.03 11.48
CA TRP A 260 0.12 14.12 10.57
C TRP A 260 -0.05 13.75 9.10
N PHE A 261 0.23 12.50 8.75
CA PHE A 261 0.15 11.99 7.39
C PHE A 261 -0.61 10.64 7.34
N PRO A 262 -1.96 10.68 7.36
CA PRO A 262 -2.78 9.47 7.38
C PRO A 262 -2.77 8.78 6.01
N GLY A 263 -1.71 8.02 5.74
CA GLY A 263 -1.61 7.06 4.65
C GLY A 263 -2.27 5.72 5.01
N PRO A 264 -2.31 4.76 4.06
CA PRO A 264 -2.79 3.40 4.34
C PRO A 264 -2.00 2.76 5.48
#